data_AF-L7WEM6-F1
#
_entry.id   AF-L7WEM6-F1
#
_cell.length_a   1.000
_cell.length_b   1.000
_cell.length_c   1.000
_cell.angle_alpha   90.00
_cell.angle_beta   90.00
_cell.angle_gamma   90.00
#
_symmetry.space_group_name_H-M   'P 1'
#
loop_
_entity.id
_entity.type
_entity.pdbx_description
1 polymer ?
#
loop_
_entity_poly.entity_id
_entity_poly.type
_entity_poly.pdbx_seq_one_letter_code
_entity_poly.pdbx_strand_id
1 'polypeptide(L)'
;MKVTILLICTLLLFSSCDLKETFKRIQKLEFELQEEFNDPNISIDFTLSTEEDSSFYQVTFYEYDILDKTNAELKSKANLVYNFIVEKIGKNARLNYIEIRFTESDKDNAYSFTSFRYNKYDQSK
;
A
#
# COMPACT_ATOMS: atom_id res chain seq x y z
N MET A 1 19.56 -31.87 -25.56
CA MET A 1 18.51 -30.86 -25.90
C MET A 1 17.16 -31.10 -25.22
N LYS A 2 16.60 -32.32 -25.18
CA LYS A 2 15.29 -32.57 -24.52
C LYS A 2 15.28 -32.30 -22.99
N VAL A 3 16.40 -32.57 -22.31
CA VAL A 3 16.53 -32.36 -20.85
C VAL A 3 16.60 -30.87 -20.48
N THR A 4 17.20 -30.04 -21.34
CA THR A 4 17.37 -28.60 -21.08
C THR A 4 16.06 -27.82 -21.16
N ILE A 5 15.15 -28.21 -22.05
CA ILE A 5 13.82 -27.61 -22.19
C ILE A 5 12.94 -27.92 -20.96
N LEU A 6 13.05 -29.14 -20.42
CA LEU A 6 12.29 -29.55 -19.23
C LEU A 6 12.67 -28.72 -17.99
N LEU A 7 13.94 -28.37 -17.85
CA LEU A 7 14.49 -27.57 -16.75
C LEU A 7 14.09 -26.08 -16.83
N ILE A 8 13.93 -25.53 -18.04
CA ILE A 8 13.45 -24.16 -18.23
C ILE A 8 11.95 -24.07 -17.93
N CYS A 9 11.16 -25.08 -18.31
CA CYS A 9 9.74 -25.11 -17.99
C CYS A 9 9.45 -25.24 -16.48
N THR A 10 10.27 -25.98 -15.72
CA THR A 10 10.07 -26.07 -14.27
C THR A 10 10.45 -24.78 -13.55
N LEU A 11 11.52 -24.08 -13.95
CA LEU A 11 11.90 -22.79 -13.37
C LEU A 11 10.87 -21.67 -13.60
N LEU A 12 10.12 -21.71 -14.71
CA LEU A 12 9.06 -20.73 -15.01
C LEU A 12 7.77 -20.95 -14.20
N LEU A 13 7.53 -22.15 -13.68
CA LEU A 13 6.32 -22.45 -12.91
C LEU A 13 6.40 -21.94 -11.46
N PHE A 14 7.59 -21.95 -10.85
CA PHE A 14 7.76 -21.55 -9.45
C PHE A 14 7.68 -20.04 -9.21
N SER A 15 8.17 -19.22 -10.15
CA SER A 15 8.20 -17.76 -10.01
C SER A 15 6.83 -17.08 -10.22
N SER A 16 5.82 -17.79 -10.71
CA SER A 16 4.47 -17.24 -10.91
C SER A 16 3.60 -17.21 -9.64
N CYS A 17 3.96 -18.00 -8.61
CA CYS A 17 3.15 -18.13 -7.39
C CYS A 17 3.23 -16.90 -6.48
N ASP A 18 4.44 -16.37 -6.26
CA ASP A 18 4.66 -15.29 -5.28
C ASP A 18 4.01 -13.97 -5.71
N LEU A 19 4.02 -13.66 -7.01
CA LEU A 19 3.41 -12.45 -7.55
C LEU A 19 1.88 -12.49 -7.42
N LYS A 20 1.27 -13.65 -7.73
CA LYS A 20 -0.17 -13.85 -7.64
C LYS A 20 -0.67 -13.79 -6.19
N GLU A 21 0.09 -14.33 -5.24
CA GLU A 21 -0.24 -14.23 -3.82
C GLU A 21 -0.15 -12.79 -3.32
N THR A 22 0.91 -12.07 -3.69
CA THR A 22 1.09 -10.66 -3.33
C THR A 22 -0.06 -9.80 -3.85
N PHE A 23 -0.42 -9.96 -5.13
CA PHE A 23 -1.55 -9.24 -5.73
C PHE A 23 -2.86 -9.53 -5.00
N LYS A 24 -3.16 -10.80 -4.69
CA LYS A 24 -4.35 -11.17 -3.91
C LYS A 24 -4.37 -10.55 -2.52
N ARG A 25 -3.21 -10.48 -1.84
CA ARG A 25 -3.11 -9.82 -0.53
C ARG A 25 -3.40 -8.33 -0.62
N ILE A 26 -2.86 -7.66 -1.64
CA ILE A 26 -3.10 -6.22 -1.87
C ILE A 26 -4.58 -5.97 -2.14
N GLN A 27 -5.19 -6.73 -3.05
CA GLN A 27 -6.63 -6.59 -3.34
C GLN A 27 -7.51 -6.83 -2.12
N LYS A 28 -7.18 -7.85 -1.33
CA LYS A 28 -7.90 -8.13 -0.09
C LYS A 28 -7.75 -6.97 0.91
N LEU A 29 -6.54 -6.43 1.06
CA LEU A 29 -6.28 -5.30 1.95
C LEU A 29 -6.99 -4.02 1.48
N GLU A 30 -7.06 -3.78 0.17
CA GLU A 30 -7.84 -2.68 -0.42
C GLU A 30 -9.31 -2.80 -0.03
N PHE A 31 -9.90 -3.98 -0.25
CA PHE A 31 -11.30 -4.23 0.10
C PHE A 31 -11.57 -4.04 1.60
N GLU A 32 -10.71 -4.59 2.46
CA GLU A 32 -10.87 -4.43 3.91
C GLU A 32 -10.71 -2.96 4.36
N LEU A 33 -9.87 -2.16 3.71
CA LEU A 33 -9.78 -0.72 3.96
C LEU A 33 -11.07 0.01 3.56
N GLN A 34 -11.59 -0.29 2.37
CA GLN A 34 -12.81 0.32 1.86
C GLN A 34 -13.99 0.02 2.78
N GLU A 35 -14.08 -1.20 3.31
CA GLU A 35 -15.10 -1.59 4.30
C GLU A 35 -14.90 -0.88 5.64
N GLU A 36 -13.69 -0.91 6.21
CA GLU A 36 -13.40 -0.35 7.54
C GLU A 36 -13.66 1.17 7.60
N PHE A 37 -13.28 1.88 6.54
CA PHE A 37 -13.42 3.34 6.47
C PHE A 37 -14.68 3.80 5.74
N ASN A 38 -15.51 2.85 5.28
CA ASN A 38 -16.74 3.09 4.51
C ASN A 38 -16.51 4.08 3.34
N ASP A 39 -15.46 3.83 2.56
CA ASP A 39 -15.01 4.72 1.49
C ASP A 39 -14.54 3.87 0.29
N PRO A 40 -15.34 3.79 -0.79
CA PRO A 40 -15.01 2.98 -1.97
C PRO A 40 -13.87 3.59 -2.81
N ASN A 41 -13.51 4.85 -2.56
CA ASN A 41 -12.48 5.57 -3.31
C ASN A 41 -11.10 5.46 -2.67
N ILE A 42 -10.93 4.57 -1.69
CA ILE A 42 -9.61 4.19 -1.18
C ILE A 42 -8.97 3.20 -2.15
N SER A 43 -7.69 3.42 -2.44
CA SER A 43 -6.84 2.46 -3.14
C SER A 43 -5.54 2.23 -2.38
N ILE A 44 -4.95 1.06 -2.56
CA ILE A 44 -3.65 0.73 -1.99
C ILE A 44 -2.71 0.17 -3.04
N ASP A 45 -1.55 0.79 -3.14
CA ASP A 45 -0.45 0.35 -3.99
C ASP A 45 0.68 -0.20 -3.14
N PHE A 46 1.35 -1.24 -3.65
CA PHE A 46 2.58 -1.77 -3.07
C PHE A 46 3.71 -1.60 -4.06
N THR A 47 4.75 -0.89 -3.64
CA THR A 47 5.99 -0.77 -4.41
C THR A 47 7.06 -1.61 -3.74
N LEU A 48 7.72 -2.45 -4.53
CA LEU A 48 8.93 -3.17 -4.16
C LEU A 48 10.04 -2.70 -5.08
N SER A 49 11.05 -2.00 -4.54
CA SER A 49 12.27 -1.71 -5.30
C SER A 49 13.52 -2.21 -4.59
N THR A 50 14.57 -2.39 -5.38
CA THR A 50 15.85 -2.99 -5.01
C THR A 50 16.81 -2.02 -4.33
N GLU A 51 16.47 -0.73 -4.29
CA GLU A 51 17.26 0.30 -3.59
C GLU A 51 16.76 0.48 -2.15
N GLU A 52 17.66 0.83 -1.22
CA GLU A 52 17.47 0.75 0.24
C GLU A 52 16.27 1.55 0.81
N ASP A 53 15.60 2.39 0.01
CA ASP A 53 14.44 3.20 0.42
C ASP A 53 13.07 2.71 -0.10
N SER A 54 12.97 1.56 -0.76
CA SER A 54 11.91 1.43 -1.77
C SER A 54 10.75 0.47 -1.53
N SER A 55 10.67 -0.27 -0.41
CA SER A 55 9.48 -1.10 -0.14
C SER A 55 8.45 -0.35 0.69
N PHE A 56 7.33 0.02 0.08
CA PHE A 56 6.29 0.79 0.77
C PHE A 56 4.89 0.43 0.31
N TYR A 57 3.94 0.67 1.21
CA TYR A 57 2.53 0.79 0.86
C TYR A 57 2.17 2.27 0.72
N GLN A 58 1.42 2.59 -0.32
CA GLN A 58 0.77 3.89 -0.45
C GLN A 58 -0.74 3.66 -0.44
N VAL A 59 -1.42 4.22 0.56
CA VAL A 59 -2.88 4.25 0.63
C VAL A 59 -3.34 5.62 0.17
N THR A 60 -4.16 5.67 -0.86
CA THR A 60 -4.68 6.93 -1.40
C THR A 60 -6.19 6.98 -1.24
N PHE A 61 -6.68 8.03 -0.58
CA PHE A 61 -8.08 8.43 -0.55
C PHE A 61 -8.31 9.40 -1.71
N TYR A 62 -9.00 8.94 -2.75
CA TYR A 62 -9.38 9.78 -3.88
C TYR A 62 -10.68 10.55 -3.59
N GLU A 63 -10.85 11.70 -4.23
CA GLU A 63 -12.05 12.54 -4.08
C GLU A 63 -12.34 12.92 -2.61
N TYR A 64 -11.27 13.15 -1.85
CA TYR A 64 -11.34 13.50 -0.44
C TYR A 64 -11.35 15.02 -0.28
N ASP A 65 -12.36 15.53 0.43
CA ASP A 65 -12.52 16.97 0.68
C ASP A 65 -11.47 17.48 1.70
N ILE A 66 -10.26 17.75 1.22
CA ILE A 66 -9.13 18.20 2.05
C ILE A 66 -9.19 19.68 2.39
N LEU A 67 -9.89 20.50 1.60
CA LEU A 67 -9.97 21.95 1.81
C LEU A 67 -10.74 22.29 3.08
N ASP A 68 -11.73 21.46 3.41
CA ASP A 68 -12.55 21.59 4.62
C ASP A 68 -11.97 20.83 5.83
N LYS A 69 -10.72 20.36 5.74
CA LYS A 69 -10.05 19.61 6.82
C LYS A 69 -8.79 20.29 7.30
N THR A 70 -8.62 20.31 8.61
CA THR A 70 -7.36 20.70 9.22
C THR A 70 -6.30 19.61 9.04
N ASN A 71 -5.03 20.00 9.04
CA ASN A 71 -3.93 19.04 9.02
C ASN A 71 -4.01 18.02 10.18
N ALA A 72 -4.49 18.45 11.36
CA ALA A 72 -4.66 17.58 12.51
C ALA A 72 -5.73 16.49 12.30
N GLU A 73 -6.86 16.83 11.67
CA GLU A 73 -7.90 15.86 11.31
C GLU A 73 -7.40 14.85 10.29
N LEU A 74 -6.72 15.33 9.23
CA LEU A 74 -6.14 14.47 8.22
C LEU A 74 -5.07 13.53 8.81
N LYS A 75 -4.23 14.04 9.71
CA LYS A 75 -3.22 13.25 10.43
C LYS A 75 -3.85 12.22 11.36
N SER A 76 -4.93 12.58 12.05
CA SER A 76 -5.68 11.67 12.91
C SER A 76 -6.24 10.50 12.09
N LYS A 77 -6.85 10.79 10.93
CA LYS A 77 -7.34 9.74 10.03
C LYS A 77 -6.19 8.90 9.46
N ALA A 78 -5.08 9.51 9.06
CA ALA A 78 -3.90 8.79 8.59
C ALA A 78 -3.32 7.85 9.67
N ASN A 79 -3.35 8.25 10.95
CA ASN A 79 -2.93 7.39 12.06
C ASN A 79 -3.83 6.15 12.19
N LEU A 80 -5.15 6.31 12.05
CA LEU A 80 -6.10 5.19 12.08
C LEU A 80 -5.81 4.19 10.94
N VAL A 81 -5.62 4.71 9.73
CA VAL A 81 -5.27 3.90 8.55
C VAL A 81 -3.94 3.19 8.76
N TYR A 82 -2.91 3.91 9.22
CA TYR A 82 -1.61 3.32 9.52
C TYR A 82 -1.71 2.16 10.51
N ASN A 83 -2.42 2.36 11.62
CA ASN A 83 -2.61 1.32 12.64
C ASN A 83 -3.32 0.09 12.08
N PHE A 84 -4.38 0.31 11.28
CA PHE A 84 -5.09 -0.76 10.59
C PHE A 84 -4.17 -1.55 9.66
N ILE A 85 -3.38 -0.88 8.81
CA ILE A 85 -2.45 -1.54 7.90
C ILE A 85 -1.45 -2.39 8.69
N VAL A 86 -0.81 -1.82 9.72
CA VAL A 86 0.19 -2.49 10.56
C VAL A 86 -0.39 -3.74 11.24
N GLU A 87 -1.63 -3.67 11.70
CA GLU A 87 -2.33 -4.82 12.28
C GLU A 87 -2.50 -5.95 11.25
N LYS A 88 -2.93 -5.61 10.03
CA LYS A 88 -3.24 -6.59 8.98
C LYS A 88 -2.00 -7.24 8.37
N ILE A 89 -0.94 -6.49 8.14
CA ILE A 89 0.29 -6.99 7.50
C ILE A 89 1.28 -7.57 8.52
N GLY A 90 1.12 -7.21 9.79
CA GLY A 90 2.00 -7.58 10.89
C GLY A 90 3.30 -6.77 10.95
N LYS A 91 3.82 -6.58 12.17
CA LYS A 91 5.03 -5.79 12.47
C LYS A 91 6.32 -6.29 11.79
N ASN A 92 6.31 -7.54 11.32
CA ASN A 92 7.47 -8.18 10.69
C ASN A 92 7.55 -7.95 9.17
N ALA A 93 6.60 -7.22 8.57
CA ALA A 93 6.64 -6.87 7.17
C ALA A 93 7.95 -6.13 6.83
N ARG A 94 8.59 -6.52 5.72
CA ARG A 94 9.80 -5.87 5.19
C ARG A 94 9.41 -4.61 4.42
N LEU A 95 8.95 -3.60 5.15
CA LEU A 95 8.59 -2.28 4.65
C LEU A 95 9.47 -1.21 5.25
N ASN A 96 9.76 -0.20 4.47
CA ASN A 96 10.45 1.01 4.92
C ASN A 96 9.46 2.01 5.49
N TYR A 97 8.36 2.26 4.78
CA TYR A 97 7.31 3.15 5.22
C TYR A 97 5.92 2.75 4.71
N ILE A 98 4.91 3.35 5.32
CA ILE A 98 3.54 3.42 4.81
C ILE A 98 3.23 4.90 4.59
N GLU A 99 2.76 5.26 3.40
CA GLU A 99 2.31 6.61 3.06
C GLU A 99 0.78 6.61 2.94
N ILE A 100 0.13 7.55 3.61
CA ILE A 100 -1.31 7.78 3.48
C ILE A 100 -1.50 9.13 2.81
N ARG A 101 -2.16 9.14 1.66
CA ARG A 101 -2.39 10.31 0.81
C ARG A 101 -3.89 10.60 0.71
N PHE A 102 -4.25 11.87 0.75
CA PHE A 102 -5.58 12.38 0.47
C PHE A 102 -5.51 13.30 -0.75
N THR A 103 -6.35 13.09 -1.76
CA THR A 103 -6.38 13.88 -3.00
C THR A 103 -7.76 14.49 -3.22
N GLU A 104 -7.81 15.70 -3.79
CA GLU A 104 -9.09 16.38 -4.12
C GLU A 104 -9.79 15.77 -5.33
N SER A 105 -9.02 15.25 -6.29
CA SER A 105 -9.52 14.70 -7.55
C SER A 105 -9.29 13.20 -7.66
N ASP A 106 -9.88 12.64 -8.72
CA ASP A 106 -9.85 11.22 -9.07
C ASP A 106 -8.43 10.68 -9.38
N LYS A 107 -8.38 9.40 -9.75
CA LYS A 107 -7.13 8.67 -10.01
C LYS A 107 -6.29 9.26 -11.14
N ASP A 108 -6.90 9.98 -12.09
CA ASP A 108 -6.25 10.40 -13.31
C ASP A 108 -5.80 11.88 -13.28
N ASN A 109 -6.36 12.70 -12.38
CA ASN A 109 -6.14 14.15 -12.38
C ASN A 109 -5.85 14.76 -10.99
N ALA A 110 -5.20 14.06 -10.06
CA ALA A 110 -4.87 14.57 -8.71
C ALA A 110 -4.05 15.88 -8.76
N TYR A 111 -4.71 17.05 -8.61
CA TYR A 111 -4.07 18.39 -8.69
C TYR A 111 -3.52 18.89 -7.35
N SER A 112 -4.10 18.42 -6.24
CA SER A 112 -3.80 18.82 -4.86
C SER A 112 -3.83 17.59 -3.97
N PHE A 113 -2.82 17.41 -3.13
CA PHE A 113 -2.75 16.31 -2.18
C PHE A 113 -2.07 16.68 -0.88
N THR A 114 -2.47 16.00 0.20
CA THR A 114 -1.76 15.99 1.48
C THR A 114 -1.38 14.55 1.80
N SER A 115 -0.14 14.31 2.25
CA SER A 115 0.30 12.97 2.64
C SER A 115 1.02 12.92 3.97
N PHE A 116 0.92 11.76 4.63
CA PHE A 116 1.57 11.44 5.89
C PHE A 116 2.37 10.16 5.73
N ARG A 117 3.66 10.21 6.04
CA ARG A 117 4.57 9.08 5.94
C ARG A 117 4.93 8.54 7.32
N TYR A 118 4.83 7.23 7.48
CA TYR A 118 5.14 6.52 8.72
C TYR A 118 6.29 5.56 8.46
N ASN A 119 7.48 5.92 8.93
CA ASN A 119 8.66 5.09 8.82
C ASN A 119 8.64 3.97 9.86
N LYS A 120 9.12 2.79 9.49
CA LYS A 120 9.22 1.65 10.41
C LYS A 120 10.08 1.95 11.65
N TYR A 121 11.06 2.84 11.53
CA TYR A 121 12.04 3.14 12.57
C TYR A 121 11.68 4.31 13.50
N ASP A 122 10.59 5.04 13.24
CA ASP A 122 10.20 6.20 14.07
C ASP A 122 9.36 5.83 15.30
N GLN A 123 9.10 4.53 15.51
CA GLN A 123 8.25 4.01 16.59
C GLN A 123 9.04 3.59 17.84
N SER A 124 10.34 3.86 17.90
CA SER A 124 11.19 3.63 19.08
C SER A 124 11.54 4.94 19.77
N LYS A 125 10.56 5.62 20.37
CA LYS A 125 10.77 6.64 21.39
C LYS A 125 9.66 6.61 22.42
#